data_AF-A0A257AKJ6-F1
#
_entry.id   AF-A0A257AKJ6-F1
#
_cell.length_a   1.000
_cell.length_b   1.000
_cell.length_c   1.000
_cell.angle_alpha   90.00
_cell.angle_beta   90.00
_cell.angle_gamma   90.00
#
_symmetry.space_group_name_H-M   'P 1'
#
loop_
_entity.id
_entity.type
_entity.pdbx_description
1 polymer ?
#
loop_
_entity_poly.entity_id
_entity_poly.type
_entity_poly.pdbx_seq_one_letter_code
_entity_poly.pdbx_strand_id
1 'polypeptide(L)'
;MPRYVLAYTRPSRNKKVGDVVVYDKRGKIGIFHKRYPMDLKPGELVIASVIAERENFYLLKPLRRIENGKIPIKFEPIEVWGRSAWKKLRMMRKR
;
A
#
# COMPACT_ATOMS: atom_id res chain seq x y z
N MET A 1 7.10 -13.71 -11.10
CA MET A 1 6.19 -13.74 -9.93
C MET A 1 5.62 -12.35 -9.69
N PRO A 2 4.35 -12.19 -9.30
CA PRO A 2 3.78 -10.90 -8.96
C PRO A 2 4.50 -10.28 -7.75
N ARG A 3 4.85 -8.99 -7.82
CA ARG A 3 5.48 -8.25 -6.72
C ARG A 3 4.39 -7.69 -5.80
N TYR A 4 4.33 -8.18 -4.57
CA TYR A 4 3.38 -7.71 -3.56
C TYR A 4 4.03 -6.70 -2.63
N VAL A 5 3.22 -5.71 -2.22
CA VAL A 5 3.66 -4.62 -1.35
C VAL A 5 2.65 -4.42 -0.23
N LEU A 6 3.15 -4.24 0.98
CA LEU A 6 2.41 -3.83 2.15
C LEU A 6 2.64 -2.35 2.35
N ALA A 7 1.59 -1.55 2.14
CA ALA A 7 1.70 -0.11 2.07
C ALA A 7 0.73 0.58 3.03
N TYR A 8 1.19 1.68 3.60
CA TYR A 8 0.37 2.53 4.46
C TYR A 8 -0.18 3.69 3.64
N THR A 9 -1.49 3.74 3.54
CA THR A 9 -2.22 4.77 2.80
C THR A 9 -2.08 6.14 3.45
N ARG A 10 -1.94 7.17 2.62
CA ARG A 10 -1.77 8.57 3.03
C ARG A 10 -2.63 9.48 2.14
N PRO A 11 -3.06 10.65 2.65
CA PRO A 11 -3.68 11.64 1.78
C PRO A 11 -2.67 12.11 0.73
N SER A 12 -3.12 12.29 -0.51
CA SER A 12 -2.27 12.83 -1.58
C SER A 12 -1.93 14.30 -1.31
N ARG A 13 -0.64 14.63 -1.26
CA ARG A 13 -0.17 16.02 -1.06
C ARG A 13 -0.50 16.92 -2.26
N ASN A 14 -0.51 16.37 -3.47
CA ASN A 14 -0.65 17.13 -4.72
C ASN A 14 -2.10 17.20 -5.25
N LYS A 15 -3.10 17.09 -4.37
CA LYS A 15 -4.53 17.34 -4.70
C LYS A 15 -5.02 16.68 -6.01
N LYS A 16 -4.94 15.36 -6.13
CA LYS A 16 -6.17 14.67 -6.57
C LYS A 16 -7.02 14.56 -5.31
N VAL A 17 -7.99 15.48 -5.18
CA VAL A 17 -8.84 15.55 -4.00
C VAL A 17 -9.55 14.21 -3.85
N GLY A 18 -9.24 13.47 -2.78
CA GLY A 18 -9.88 12.19 -2.45
C GLY A 18 -9.06 10.91 -2.74
N ASP A 19 -7.92 10.97 -3.43
CA ASP A 19 -7.40 9.76 -4.13
C ASP A 19 -6.49 8.80 -3.35
N VAL A 20 -6.08 9.11 -2.11
CA VAL A 20 -5.27 8.24 -1.22
C VAL A 20 -4.07 7.51 -1.87
N VAL A 21 -2.85 7.95 -1.58
CA VAL A 21 -1.62 7.40 -2.17
C VAL A 21 -0.82 6.55 -1.17
N VAL A 22 0.20 5.86 -1.67
CA VAL A 22 1.23 5.23 -0.84
C VAL A 22 2.62 5.67 -1.29
N TYR A 23 3.64 5.42 -0.47
CA TYR A 23 5.03 5.75 -0.77
C TYR A 23 5.93 4.58 -0.43
N ASP A 24 6.89 4.29 -1.29
CA ASP A 24 7.94 3.31 -1.01
C ASP A 24 8.98 3.87 -0.02
N LYS A 25 10.04 3.09 0.24
CA LYS A 25 11.14 3.52 1.13
C LYS A 25 12.00 4.66 0.56
N ARG A 26 11.97 4.90 -0.75
CA ARG A 26 12.74 5.93 -1.47
C ARG A 26 11.92 7.20 -1.72
N GLY A 27 10.65 7.22 -1.34
CA GLY A 27 9.75 8.36 -1.55
C GLY A 27 9.02 8.34 -2.89
N LYS A 28 9.14 7.26 -3.67
CA LYS A 28 8.43 7.07 -4.93
C LYS A 28 6.95 6.78 -4.66
N ILE A 29 6.07 7.40 -5.44
CA ILE A 29 4.62 7.38 -5.21
C ILE A 29 4.02 6.08 -5.76
N GLY A 30 3.16 5.42 -4.99
CA GLY A 30 2.27 4.37 -5.48
C GLY A 30 0.84 4.90 -5.64
N ILE A 31 0.28 4.68 -6.84
CA ILE A 31 -1.05 5.14 -7.24
C ILE A 31 -1.92 3.90 -7.46
N PHE A 32 -3.08 3.86 -6.81
CA PHE A 32 -4.05 2.79 -7.04
C PHE A 32 -4.74 2.97 -8.39
N HIS A 33 -4.73 1.93 -9.19
CA HIS A 33 -5.24 1.97 -10.55
C HIS A 33 -6.78 1.95 -10.55
N LYS A 34 -7.42 2.93 -11.22
CA LYS A 34 -8.88 3.13 -11.25
C LYS A 34 -9.73 1.90 -11.61
N ARG A 35 -9.19 0.99 -12.42
CA ARG A 35 -9.87 -0.27 -12.81
C ARG A 35 -10.08 -1.25 -11.65
N TYR A 36 -9.42 -1.01 -10.52
CA TYR A 36 -9.49 -1.86 -9.33
C TYR A 36 -9.95 -1.01 -8.14
N PRO A 37 -11.21 -0.51 -8.16
CA PRO A 37 -11.70 0.34 -7.11
C PRO A 37 -11.74 -0.44 -5.79
N MET A 38 -11.18 0.17 -4.75
CA MET A 38 -11.32 -0.22 -3.36
C MET A 38 -11.50 1.07 -2.58
N ASP A 39 -12.44 1.11 -1.64
CA ASP A 39 -12.77 2.30 -0.84
C ASP A 39 -11.66 2.62 0.18
N LEU A 40 -10.48 2.99 -0.29
CA LEU A 40 -9.31 3.18 0.57
C LEU A 40 -9.42 4.50 1.32
N LYS A 41 -9.19 4.44 2.63
CA LYS A 41 -9.12 5.61 3.51
C LYS A 41 -7.67 5.86 3.93
N PRO A 42 -7.26 7.13 4.14
CA PRO A 42 -5.96 7.40 4.73
C PRO A 42 -5.78 6.69 6.07
N GLY A 43 -4.60 6.14 6.32
CA GLY A 43 -4.27 5.48 7.58
C GLY A 43 -4.53 3.97 7.64
N GLU A 44 -5.03 3.40 6.54
CA GLU A 44 -5.19 1.98 6.33
C GLU A 44 -3.89 1.31 5.89
N LEU A 45 -3.69 0.06 6.32
CA LEU A 45 -2.61 -0.79 5.87
C LEU A 45 -3.14 -1.74 4.80
N VAL A 46 -2.59 -1.69 3.59
CA VAL A 46 -3.14 -2.37 2.41
C VAL A 46 -2.07 -3.22 1.76
N ILE A 47 -2.44 -4.43 1.37
CA ILE A 47 -1.68 -5.26 0.44
C ILE A 47 -2.11 -4.89 -0.98
N ALA A 48 -1.12 -4.59 -1.82
CA ALA A 48 -1.31 -4.34 -3.24
C ALA A 48 -0.31 -5.15 -4.08
N SER A 49 -0.64 -5.39 -5.34
CA SER A 49 0.35 -5.85 -6.32
C SER A 49 0.84 -4.69 -7.18
N VAL A 50 2.13 -4.65 -7.46
CA VAL A 50 2.72 -3.73 -8.43
C VAL A 50 2.39 -4.21 -9.83
N ILE A 51 1.57 -3.44 -10.54
CA ILE A 51 1.18 -3.73 -11.93
C ILE A 51 2.24 -3.18 -12.89
N ALA A 52 2.73 -1.99 -12.61
CA ALA A 52 3.74 -1.33 -13.42
C ALA A 52 4.63 -0.44 -12.55
N GLU A 53 5.89 -0.38 -12.91
CA GLU A 53 6.85 0.59 -12.42
C GLU A 53 7.12 1.60 -13.55
N ARG A 54 7.05 2.89 -13.20
CA ARG A 54 7.45 4.02 -14.04
C ARG A 54 8.56 4.76 -13.32
N GLU A 55 9.25 5.67 -13.98
CA GLU A 55 10.36 6.42 -13.38
C GLU A 55 9.96 7.04 -12.02
N ASN A 56 8.85 7.77 -11.98
CA ASN A 56 8.41 8.57 -10.83
C ASN A 56 7.33 7.93 -9.96
N PHE A 57 6.70 6.83 -10.41
CA PHE A 57 5.59 6.22 -9.66
C PHE A 57 5.40 4.72 -9.94
N TYR A 58 4.59 4.08 -9.11
CA TYR A 58 4.09 2.72 -9.26
C TYR A 58 2.58 2.73 -9.52
N LEU A 59 2.12 1.85 -10.41
CA LEU A 59 0.71 1.52 -10.53
C LEU A 59 0.41 0.30 -9.69
N LEU A 60 -0.57 0.43 -8.80
CA LEU A 60 -0.94 -0.58 -7.82
C LEU A 60 -2.34 -1.10 -8.08
N LYS A 61 -2.51 -2.41 -7.93
CA LYS A 61 -3.82 -3.04 -7.79
C LYS A 61 -4.02 -3.32 -6.29
N PRO A 62 -4.99 -2.67 -5.63
CA PRO A 62 -5.31 -2.99 -4.25
C PRO A 62 -5.88 -4.41 -4.19
N LEU A 63 -5.45 -5.19 -3.20
CA LEU A 63 -5.86 -6.59 -3.05
C LEU A 63 -6.61 -6.81 -1.74
N ARG A 64 -6.11 -6.25 -0.63
CA ARG A 64 -6.69 -6.49 0.70
C ARG A 64 -6.29 -5.46 1.74
N ARG A 65 -7.21 -5.06 2.63
CA ARG A 65 -6.90 -4.32 3.87
C ARG A 65 -6.42 -5.28 4.95
N ILE A 66 -5.43 -4.85 5.73
CA ILE A 66 -4.94 -5.57 6.91
C ILE A 66 -5.63 -5.03 8.15
N GLU A 67 -6.38 -5.92 8.80
CA GLU A 67 -7.17 -5.58 10.00
C GLU A 67 -6.45 -6.03 11.29
N ASN A 68 -5.85 -7.23 11.30
CA ASN A 68 -5.28 -7.86 12.52
C ASN A 68 -3.75 -8.03 12.48
N GLY A 69 -3.05 -7.26 11.63
CA GLY A 69 -1.58 -7.32 11.53
C GLY A 69 -0.98 -8.63 11.00
N LYS A 70 -1.83 -9.60 10.60
CA LYS A 70 -1.43 -10.85 9.95
C LYS A 70 -1.36 -10.66 8.44
N ILE A 71 -0.24 -11.08 7.85
CA ILE A 71 -0.04 -11.09 6.40
C ILE A 71 -0.36 -12.51 5.92
N PRO A 72 -1.31 -12.70 4.98
CA PRO A 72 -1.60 -14.03 4.44
C PRO A 72 -0.40 -14.59 3.65
N ILE A 73 -0.05 -15.86 3.88
CA ILE A 73 1.09 -16.57 3.27
C ILE A 73 1.09 -16.47 1.74
N LYS A 74 -0.10 -16.45 1.11
CA LYS A 74 -0.25 -16.31 -0.36
C LYS A 74 0.35 -15.02 -0.96
N PHE A 75 0.68 -14.03 -0.13
CA PHE A 75 1.33 -12.80 -0.56
C PHE A 75 2.82 -12.76 -0.23
N GLU A 76 3.37 -13.81 0.38
CA GLU A 76 4.78 -13.90 0.70
C GLU A 76 5.59 -14.36 -0.53
N PRO A 77 6.77 -13.76 -0.79
CA PRO A 77 7.37 -12.64 -0.05
C PRO A 77 6.71 -11.29 -0.37
N ILE A 78 6.48 -10.47 0.67
CA ILE A 78 5.89 -9.13 0.54
C ILE A 78 6.88 -8.03 0.91
N GLU A 79 6.95 -6.96 0.12
CA GLU A 79 7.77 -5.80 0.41
C GLU A 79 7.03 -4.82 1.33
N VAL A 80 7.64 -4.39 2.44
CA VAL A 80 7.03 -3.39 3.33
C VAL A 80 7.46 -1.98 2.93
N TRP A 81 6.50 -1.16 2.53
CA TRP A 81 6.75 0.19 2.03
C TRP A 81 6.77 1.23 3.14
N GLY A 82 7.99 1.63 3.53
CA GLY A 82 8.25 2.74 4.43
C GLY A 82 8.02 2.44 5.92
N ARG A 83 8.53 3.34 6.77
CA ARG A 83 8.49 3.18 8.24
C ARG A 83 7.06 3.16 8.80
N SER A 84 6.13 3.89 8.18
CA SER A 84 4.73 3.93 8.63
C SER A 84 4.01 2.60 8.49
N ALA A 85 4.19 1.89 7.37
CA ALA A 85 3.60 0.57 7.16
C ALA A 85 4.12 -0.43 8.21
N TRP A 86 5.43 -0.43 8.44
CA TRP A 86 6.04 -1.28 9.45
C TRP A 86 5.56 -0.97 10.87
N LYS A 87 5.50 0.31 11.26
CA LYS A 87 5.00 0.73 12.58
C LYS A 87 3.53 0.30 12.79
N LYS A 88 2.67 0.53 11.80
CA LYS A 88 1.24 0.15 11.86
C LYS A 88 1.08 -1.36 12.00
N LEU A 89 1.82 -2.13 11.20
CA LEU A 89 1.83 -3.60 11.28
C LEU A 89 2.22 -4.09 12.67
N ARG A 90 3.31 -3.56 13.27
CA ARG A 90 3.72 -3.94 14.63
C ARG A 90 2.68 -3.56 15.69
N MET A 91 2.06 -2.39 15.57
CA MET A 91 1.01 -1.97 16.50
C MET A 91 -0.20 -2.90 16.45
N MET A 92 -0.62 -3.32 15.25
CA MET A 92 -1.73 -4.26 15.06
C MET A 92 -1.42 -5.65 15.61
N ARG A 93 -0.16 -6.12 15.56
CA ARG A 93 0.26 -7.43 16.09
C ARG A 93 0.35 -7.49 17.62
N LYS A 94 0.41 -6.34 18.28
CA LYS A 94 0.50 -6.23 19.75
C LYS A 94 -0.87 -6.10 20.43
N ARG A 95 -1.94 -5.92 19.65
CA ARG A 95 -3.32 -5.96 20.10
C ARG A 95 -3.87 -7.36 19.90
#